data_AF-A0A067T829-F1
#
_entry.id   AF-A0A067T829-F1
#
_cell.length_a   1.000
_cell.length_b   1.000
_cell.length_c   1.000
_cell.angle_alpha   90.00
_cell.angle_beta   90.00
_cell.angle_gamma   90.00
#
_symmetry.space_group_name_H-M   'P 1'
#
loop_
_entity.id
_entity.type
_entity.pdbx_description
1 polymer ?
#
loop_
_entity_poly.entity_id
_entity_poly.type
_entity_poly.pdbx_seq_one_letter_code
_entity_poly.pdbx_strand_id
1 'polypeptide(L)'
;QLRKAAFAIKNSTTLILPQWFSVLEDLEIAARMMPRDVRTRWNSTFDMLDFAVEHRVALNTIMGDRAMKLRQYELSEEDWKIGEQLRDIFKDATLFFSRSTPNIATVIPAMDHIDAHLATAASSDTYSVAIKAVLAIGKRTLNRYYSKTDQSEVFRIAMGTHLYSLFNLRNLIISIEYPVLHPRHKLRYFEKAGWQADWIDEAKSIVQTEFDRSYASLDADWAAPAPTKVFFLF
;
A
#
# COMPACT_ATOMS: atom_id res chain seq x y z
N GLN A 1 8.76 -7.81 21.94
CA GLN A 1 8.45 -7.52 23.36
C GLN A 1 7.35 -6.46 23.51
N LEU A 2 7.32 -5.40 22.70
CA LEU A 2 6.34 -4.30 22.78
C LEU A 2 4.88 -4.72 22.96
N ARG A 3 4.37 -5.68 22.17
CA ARG A 3 2.98 -6.18 22.33
C ARG A 3 2.68 -6.68 23.75
N LYS A 4 3.64 -7.36 24.37
CA LYS A 4 3.50 -7.91 25.73
C LYS A 4 3.61 -6.79 26.77
N ALA A 5 4.52 -5.83 26.57
CA ALA A 5 4.63 -4.64 27.43
C ALA A 5 3.35 -3.81 27.40
N ALA A 6 2.83 -3.49 26.21
CA ALA A 6 1.56 -2.77 26.02
C ALA A 6 0.39 -3.46 26.72
N PHE A 7 0.33 -4.79 26.62
CA PHE A 7 -0.68 -5.60 27.29
C PHE A 7 -0.51 -5.56 28.81
N ALA A 8 0.71 -5.70 29.32
CA ALA A 8 0.98 -5.68 30.76
C ALA A 8 0.64 -4.33 31.40
N ILE A 9 1.06 -3.22 30.76
CA ILE A 9 0.76 -1.86 31.22
C ILE A 9 -0.75 -1.65 31.26
N LYS A 10 -1.46 -1.93 30.15
CA LYS A 10 -2.90 -1.66 30.05
C LYS A 10 -3.76 -2.48 31.02
N ASN A 11 -3.36 -3.70 31.34
CA ASN A 11 -4.16 -4.58 32.20
C ASN A 11 -3.79 -4.51 33.69
N SER A 12 -2.79 -3.73 34.08
CA SER A 12 -2.45 -3.46 35.48
C SER A 12 -2.96 -2.08 35.87
N THR A 13 -4.28 -1.97 36.07
CA THR A 13 -4.98 -0.70 36.29
C THR A 13 -4.62 -0.01 37.61
N THR A 14 -4.05 -0.74 38.57
CA THR A 14 -3.76 -0.23 39.92
C THR A 14 -2.29 0.08 40.19
N LEU A 15 -1.36 -0.45 39.40
CA LEU A 15 0.08 -0.30 39.66
C LEU A 15 0.81 0.25 38.44
N ILE A 16 0.85 -0.50 37.34
CA ILE A 16 1.69 -0.15 36.19
C ILE A 16 1.05 0.95 35.35
N LEU A 17 -0.27 0.93 35.17
CA LEU A 17 -0.97 1.95 34.37
C LEU A 17 -0.89 3.35 35.02
N PRO A 18 -1.13 3.53 36.33
CA PRO A 18 -0.88 4.82 36.98
C PRO A 18 0.58 5.25 36.87
N GLN A 19 1.53 4.33 37.07
CA GLN A 19 2.96 4.64 36.94
C GLN A 19 3.32 5.09 35.53
N TRP A 20 2.73 4.49 34.50
CA TRP A 20 2.90 4.92 33.11
C TRP A 20 2.49 6.38 32.92
N PHE A 21 1.33 6.78 33.42
CA PHE A 21 0.89 8.17 33.29
C PHE A 21 1.75 9.13 34.12
N SER A 22 2.21 8.73 35.31
CA SER A 22 3.19 9.50 36.10
C SER A 22 4.47 9.73 35.32
N VAL A 23 5.03 8.69 34.68
CA VAL A 23 6.24 8.81 33.86
C VAL A 23 6.02 9.73 32.66
N LEU A 24 4.84 9.70 32.03
CA LEU A 24 4.53 10.63 30.94
C LEU A 24 4.42 12.08 31.41
N GLU A 25 3.82 12.29 32.59
CA GLU A 25 3.72 13.61 33.23
C GLU A 25 5.12 14.16 33.59
N ASP A 26 5.97 13.34 34.20
CA ASP A 26 7.36 13.69 34.54
C ASP A 26 8.21 14.05 33.31
N LEU A 27 7.90 13.46 32.16
CA LEU A 27 8.59 13.72 30.89
C LEU A 27 7.93 14.84 30.07
N GLU A 28 6.86 15.46 30.56
CA GLU A 28 6.07 16.48 29.87
C GLU A 28 5.53 16.03 28.50
N ILE A 29 5.23 14.73 28.35
CA ILE A 29 4.67 14.13 27.14
C ILE A 29 3.16 13.99 27.29
N ALA A 30 2.41 14.17 26.20
CA ALA A 30 0.96 14.01 26.20
C ALA A 30 0.53 12.64 26.76
N ALA A 31 -0.41 12.66 27.71
CA ALA A 31 -0.95 11.46 28.35
C ALA A 31 -1.71 10.59 27.34
N ARG A 32 -1.00 9.65 26.72
CA ARG A 32 -1.52 8.74 25.70
C ARG A 32 -1.16 7.30 26.02
N MET A 33 -2.07 6.38 25.72
CA MET A 33 -1.80 4.96 25.86
C MET A 33 -1.28 4.37 24.55
N MET A 34 -0.34 3.43 24.65
CA MET A 34 0.18 2.69 23.50
C MET A 34 -0.96 1.97 22.76
N PRO A 35 -1.07 2.14 21.43
CA PRO A 35 -1.99 1.40 20.59
C PRO A 35 -1.79 -0.10 20.73
N ARG A 36 -2.90 -0.86 20.74
CA ARG A 36 -2.82 -2.32 20.68
C ARG A 36 -2.54 -2.76 19.26
N ASP A 37 -1.62 -3.70 19.12
CA ASP A 37 -1.45 -4.41 17.87
C ASP A 37 -2.55 -5.46 17.68
N VAL A 38 -3.37 -5.27 16.66
CA VAL A 38 -4.56 -6.06 16.35
C VAL A 38 -4.34 -6.74 15.00
N ARG A 39 -4.25 -8.06 14.99
CA ARG A 39 -3.95 -8.86 13.78
C ARG A 39 -4.85 -8.55 12.57
N THR A 40 -6.10 -8.17 12.79
CA THR A 40 -7.07 -7.88 11.73
C THR A 40 -7.05 -6.42 11.25
N ARG A 41 -6.33 -5.52 11.93
CA ARG A 41 -6.23 -4.10 11.57
C ARG A 41 -4.88 -3.84 10.91
N TRP A 42 -4.88 -3.58 9.61
CA TRP A 42 -3.67 -3.57 8.78
C TRP A 42 -2.54 -2.66 9.28
N ASN A 43 -2.87 -1.52 9.90
CA ASN A 43 -1.89 -0.54 10.39
C ASN A 43 -1.53 -0.66 11.88
N SER A 44 -2.13 -1.58 12.65
CA SER A 44 -1.94 -1.56 14.10
C SER A 44 -0.52 -1.85 14.55
N THR A 45 0.22 -2.68 13.80
CA THR A 45 1.64 -2.96 14.10
C THR A 45 2.46 -1.70 13.86
N PHE A 46 2.19 -0.99 12.75
CA PHE A 46 2.82 0.28 12.44
C PHE A 46 2.53 1.32 13.54
N ASP A 47 1.26 1.53 13.89
CA ASP A 47 0.83 2.53 14.88
C ASP A 47 1.46 2.27 16.26
N MET A 48 1.59 0.99 16.64
CA MET A 48 2.27 0.58 17.88
C MET A 48 3.77 0.89 17.82
N LEU A 49 4.44 0.63 16.70
CA LEU A 49 5.88 0.91 16.53
C LEU A 49 6.15 2.42 16.51
N ASP A 50 5.35 3.19 15.78
CA ASP A 50 5.46 4.65 15.70
C ASP A 50 5.32 5.29 17.09
N PHE A 51 4.29 4.87 17.84
CA PHE A 51 4.11 5.26 19.24
C PHE A 51 5.32 4.86 20.10
N ALA A 52 5.79 3.62 19.98
CA ALA A 52 6.86 3.11 20.83
C ALA A 52 8.19 3.85 20.61
N VAL A 53 8.51 4.20 19.36
CA VAL A 53 9.70 4.99 19.05
C VAL A 53 9.57 6.42 19.61
N GLU A 54 8.40 7.05 19.45
CA GLU A 54 8.13 8.38 20.01
C GLU A 54 8.22 8.38 21.56
N HIS A 55 7.77 7.30 22.20
CA HIS A 55 7.72 7.17 23.67
C HIS A 55 8.86 6.31 24.22
N ARG A 56 9.99 6.21 23.49
CA ARG A 56 11.11 5.32 23.83
C ARG A 56 11.67 5.59 25.22
N VAL A 57 11.83 6.86 25.58
CA VAL A 57 12.34 7.26 26.91
C VAL A 57 11.39 6.78 28.01
N ALA A 58 10.09 7.07 27.89
CA ALA A 58 9.08 6.64 28.85
C ALA A 58 9.01 5.12 28.99
N LEU A 59 9.11 4.39 27.86
CA LEU A 59 9.11 2.93 27.85
C LEU A 59 10.36 2.36 28.53
N ASN A 60 11.54 2.91 28.25
CA ASN A 60 12.77 2.48 28.92
C ASN A 60 12.71 2.76 30.44
N THR A 61 12.18 3.92 30.85
CA THR A 61 12.00 4.27 32.27
C THR A 61 11.10 3.27 32.99
N ILE A 62 9.90 2.98 32.46
CA ILE A 62 8.96 2.08 33.13
C ILE A 62 9.40 0.61 33.06
N MET A 63 10.07 0.19 31.98
CA MET A 63 10.57 -1.19 31.85
C MET A 63 11.79 -1.44 32.73
N GLY A 64 12.61 -0.41 32.97
CA GLY A 64 13.77 -0.46 33.86
C GLY A 64 13.42 -0.43 35.35
N ASP A 65 12.21 0.00 35.72
CA ASP A 65 11.77 0.01 37.11
C ASP A 65 11.53 -1.43 37.63
N ARG A 66 12.29 -1.79 38.66
CA ARG A 66 12.20 -3.10 39.33
C ARG A 66 10.83 -3.33 39.96
N ALA A 67 10.17 -2.28 40.46
CA ALA A 67 8.86 -2.39 41.07
C ALA A 67 7.77 -2.79 40.07
N MET A 68 7.94 -2.40 38.79
CA MET A 68 6.97 -2.66 37.73
C MET A 68 7.05 -4.09 37.16
N LYS A 69 8.14 -4.82 37.44
CA LYS A 69 8.36 -6.20 36.95
C LYS A 69 8.24 -6.35 35.42
N LEU A 70 8.51 -5.28 34.67
CA LEU A 70 8.45 -5.25 33.21
C LEU A 70 9.79 -5.53 32.53
N ARG A 71 10.87 -5.71 33.30
CA ARG A 71 12.25 -5.84 32.81
C ARG A 71 12.45 -6.95 31.77
N GLN A 72 11.66 -8.02 31.83
CA GLN A 72 11.64 -9.10 30.84
C GLN A 72 11.21 -8.65 29.43
N TYR A 73 10.69 -7.44 29.29
CA TYR A 73 10.28 -6.83 28.03
C TYR A 73 11.21 -5.69 27.58
N GLU A 74 12.29 -5.41 28.32
CA GLU A 74 13.32 -4.46 27.89
C GLU A 74 13.82 -4.82 26.48
N LEU A 75 14.02 -3.78 25.68
CA LEU A 75 14.50 -3.87 24.31
C LEU A 75 15.94 -3.40 24.29
N SER A 76 16.79 -4.11 23.55
CA SER A 76 18.17 -3.65 23.33
C SER A 76 18.21 -2.48 22.35
N GLU A 77 19.35 -1.81 22.26
CA GLU A 77 19.58 -0.77 21.24
C GLU A 77 19.43 -1.33 19.82
N GLU A 78 19.83 -2.59 19.58
CA GLU A 78 19.61 -3.27 18.31
C GLU A 78 18.12 -3.51 18.03
N ASP A 79 17.34 -3.89 19.04
CA ASP A 79 15.89 -4.09 18.89
C ASP A 79 15.18 -2.78 18.51
N TRP A 80 15.57 -1.67 19.15
CA TRP A 80 15.05 -0.34 18.82
C TRP A 80 15.39 0.06 17.39
N LYS A 81 16.64 -0.16 16.97
CA LYS A 81 17.08 0.10 15.58
C LYS A 81 16.29 -0.73 14.57
N ILE A 82 16.00 -2.00 14.88
CA ILE A 82 15.15 -2.86 14.03
C ILE A 82 13.73 -2.30 13.96
N GLY A 83 13.16 -1.86 15.08
CA GLY A 83 11.82 -1.26 15.14
C GLY A 83 11.71 0.00 14.29
N GLU A 84 12.69 0.89 14.38
CA GLU A 84 12.79 2.10 13.55
C GLU A 84 12.89 1.77 12.06
N GLN A 85 13.76 0.81 11.69
CA GLN A 85 13.91 0.38 10.30
C GLN A 85 12.63 -0.26 9.74
N LEU A 86 11.87 -1.01 10.55
CA LEU A 86 10.63 -1.65 10.12
C LEU A 86 9.46 -0.68 9.97
N ARG A 87 9.41 0.37 10.81
CA ARG A 87 8.37 1.41 10.77
C ARG A 87 8.28 2.05 9.39
N ASP A 88 9.42 2.35 8.78
CA ASP A 88 9.48 3.25 7.62
C ASP A 88 9.26 2.53 6.27
N ILE A 89 9.04 1.21 6.24
CA ILE A 89 8.98 0.44 4.97
C ILE A 89 7.62 0.51 4.27
N PHE A 90 6.50 0.42 5.01
CA PHE A 90 5.16 0.21 4.41
C PHE A 90 4.11 1.29 4.76
N LYS A 91 4.45 2.29 5.59
CA LYS A 91 3.51 3.31 6.05
C LYS A 91 2.88 4.06 4.87
N ASP A 92 3.71 4.56 3.96
CA ASP A 92 3.27 5.43 2.87
C ASP A 92 2.34 4.72 1.91
N ALA A 93 2.65 3.47 1.56
CA ALA A 93 1.78 2.65 0.73
C ALA A 93 0.41 2.44 1.40
N THR A 94 0.38 2.19 2.70
CA THR A 94 -0.89 1.89 3.38
C THR A 94 -1.72 3.16 3.59
N LEU A 95 -1.08 4.30 3.88
CA LEU A 95 -1.76 5.60 3.91
C LEU A 95 -2.33 5.96 2.54
N PHE A 96 -1.58 5.71 1.47
CA PHE A 96 -2.03 5.95 0.10
C PHE A 96 -3.32 5.19 -0.22
N PHE A 97 -3.43 3.92 0.15
CA PHE A 97 -4.66 3.13 -0.06
C PHE A 97 -5.77 3.38 0.98
N SER A 98 -5.46 4.07 2.08
CA SER A 98 -6.44 4.44 3.11
C SER A 98 -7.18 5.75 2.80
N ARG A 99 -6.82 6.47 1.73
CA ARG A 99 -7.50 7.69 1.30
C ARG A 99 -8.92 7.39 0.77
N SER A 100 -9.78 8.40 0.70
CA SER A 100 -11.18 8.23 0.23
C SER A 100 -11.31 7.86 -1.26
N THR A 101 -10.25 8.03 -2.06
CA THR A 101 -10.24 7.78 -3.51
C THR A 101 -9.07 6.88 -3.95
N PRO A 102 -8.93 5.65 -3.44
CA PRO A 102 -8.00 4.69 -4.03
C PRO A 102 -8.63 4.17 -5.33
N ASN A 103 -7.90 4.26 -6.44
CA ASN A 103 -8.38 3.74 -7.71
C ASN A 103 -7.62 2.45 -8.06
N ILE A 104 -8.29 1.53 -8.75
CA ILE A 104 -7.74 0.21 -9.02
C ILE A 104 -6.44 0.25 -9.86
N ALA A 105 -6.24 1.26 -10.70
CA ALA A 105 -5.00 1.40 -11.46
C ALA A 105 -3.84 1.97 -10.67
N THR A 106 -4.06 2.53 -9.49
CA THR A 106 -2.95 2.95 -8.62
C THR A 106 -2.32 1.76 -7.90
N VAL A 107 -2.94 0.58 -7.98
CA VAL A 107 -2.42 -0.65 -7.37
C VAL A 107 -1.08 -1.03 -7.99
N ILE A 108 -0.98 -1.14 -9.31
CA ILE A 108 0.26 -1.58 -9.97
C ILE A 108 1.40 -0.57 -9.80
N PRO A 109 1.21 0.74 -10.01
CA PRO A 109 2.24 1.73 -9.69
C PRO A 109 2.68 1.74 -8.23
N ALA A 110 1.75 1.50 -7.29
CA ALA A 110 2.13 1.38 -5.89
C ALA A 110 2.91 0.10 -5.63
N MET A 111 2.56 -1.02 -6.26
CA MET A 111 3.32 -2.27 -6.18
C MET A 111 4.72 -2.12 -6.77
N ASP A 112 4.87 -1.46 -7.92
CA ASP A 112 6.16 -1.13 -8.53
C ASP A 112 7.02 -0.28 -7.57
N HIS A 113 6.41 0.73 -6.95
CA HIS A 113 7.10 1.59 -6.00
C HIS A 113 7.56 0.82 -4.76
N ILE A 114 6.70 -0.06 -4.21
CA ILE A 114 7.08 -0.95 -3.10
C ILE A 114 8.19 -1.91 -3.54
N ASP A 115 8.12 -2.49 -4.74
CA ASP A 115 9.13 -3.42 -5.24
C ASP A 115 10.50 -2.76 -5.37
N ALA A 116 10.54 -1.57 -5.96
CA ALA A 116 11.74 -0.75 -6.08
C ALA A 116 12.30 -0.39 -4.70
N HIS A 117 11.45 0.06 -3.77
CA HIS A 117 11.87 0.41 -2.42
C HIS A 117 12.45 -0.80 -1.67
N LEU A 118 11.80 -1.97 -1.74
CA LEU A 118 12.30 -3.20 -1.12
C LEU A 118 13.61 -3.67 -1.75
N ALA A 119 13.77 -3.56 -3.08
CA ALA A 119 15.00 -3.92 -3.78
C ALA A 119 16.17 -3.01 -3.37
N THR A 120 15.96 -1.69 -3.39
CA THR A 120 16.94 -0.71 -2.95
C THR A 120 17.33 -0.92 -1.48
N ALA A 121 16.34 -1.15 -0.61
CA ALA A 121 16.59 -1.40 0.80
C ALA A 121 17.38 -2.71 1.01
N ALA A 122 17.10 -3.77 0.26
CA ALA A 122 17.82 -5.04 0.37
C ALA A 122 19.30 -4.92 -0.04
N SER A 123 19.60 -4.07 -1.02
CA SER A 123 20.96 -3.78 -1.50
C SER A 123 21.72 -2.75 -0.66
N SER A 124 21.06 -2.04 0.25
CA SER A 124 21.69 -1.01 1.09
C SER A 124 22.49 -1.62 2.24
N ASP A 125 23.68 -1.09 2.52
CA ASP A 125 24.51 -1.49 3.66
C ASP A 125 24.01 -0.95 5.02
N THR A 126 22.94 -0.15 5.00
CA THR A 126 22.34 0.45 6.20
C THR A 126 21.56 -0.57 7.03
N TYR A 127 21.05 -1.62 6.40
CA TYR A 127 20.18 -2.61 7.03
C TYR A 127 20.95 -3.84 7.52
N SER A 128 20.52 -4.37 8.66
CA SER A 128 21.08 -5.62 9.20
C SER A 128 20.73 -6.81 8.29
N VAL A 129 21.51 -7.90 8.41
CA VAL A 129 21.26 -9.14 7.68
C VAL A 129 19.84 -9.68 7.93
N ALA A 130 19.34 -9.54 9.16
CA ALA A 130 17.98 -9.94 9.52
C ALA A 130 16.93 -9.12 8.76
N ILE A 131 17.09 -7.80 8.66
CA ILE A 131 16.17 -6.94 7.91
C ILE A 131 16.26 -7.26 6.41
N LYS A 132 17.46 -7.46 5.85
CA LYS A 132 17.61 -7.88 4.45
C LYS A 132 16.89 -9.19 4.14
N ALA A 133 16.94 -10.17 5.05
CA ALA A 133 16.19 -11.41 4.92
C ALA A 133 14.67 -11.18 4.95
N VAL A 134 14.19 -10.31 5.84
CA VAL A 134 12.76 -9.93 5.92
C VAL A 134 12.31 -9.19 4.65
N LEU A 135 13.11 -8.27 4.12
CA LEU A 135 12.85 -7.57 2.86
C LEU A 135 12.72 -8.56 1.69
N ALA A 136 13.60 -9.57 1.62
CA ALA A 136 13.52 -10.61 0.60
C ALA A 136 12.25 -11.46 0.72
N ILE A 137 11.78 -11.75 1.93
CA ILE A 137 10.48 -12.42 2.16
C ILE A 137 9.34 -11.50 1.71
N GLY A 138 9.38 -10.22 2.07
CA GLY A 138 8.40 -9.21 1.66
C GLY A 138 8.29 -9.11 0.14
N LYS A 139 9.42 -9.10 -0.57
CA LYS A 139 9.46 -9.09 -2.05
C LYS A 139 8.83 -10.34 -2.65
N ARG A 140 9.11 -11.54 -2.10
CA ARG A 140 8.43 -12.78 -2.55
C ARG A 140 6.92 -12.72 -2.34
N THR A 141 6.48 -12.17 -1.21
CA THR A 141 5.05 -11.96 -0.93
C THR A 141 4.45 -10.99 -1.94
N LEU A 142 5.11 -9.86 -2.22
CA LEU A 142 4.68 -8.88 -3.22
C LEU A 142 4.55 -9.53 -4.60
N ASN A 143 5.56 -10.27 -5.05
CA ASN A 143 5.55 -10.98 -6.34
C ASN A 143 4.39 -11.97 -6.45
N ARG A 144 4.02 -12.64 -5.36
CA ARG A 144 2.85 -13.52 -5.32
C ARG A 144 1.53 -12.76 -5.50
N TYR A 145 1.42 -11.54 -4.99
CA TYR A 145 0.25 -10.69 -5.24
C TYR A 145 0.28 -10.12 -6.66
N TYR A 146 1.47 -9.81 -7.17
CA TYR A 146 1.68 -9.34 -8.53
C TYR A 146 1.21 -10.39 -9.55
N SER A 147 1.57 -11.66 -9.35
CA SER A 147 1.07 -12.74 -10.21
C SER A 147 -0.46 -12.89 -10.16
N LYS A 148 -1.12 -12.42 -9.09
CA LYS A 148 -2.59 -12.44 -9.00
C LYS A 148 -3.24 -11.25 -9.70
N THR A 149 -2.59 -10.10 -9.78
CA THR A 149 -3.07 -8.97 -10.58
C THR A 149 -3.07 -9.35 -12.06
N ASP A 150 -2.04 -10.07 -12.53
CA ASP A 150 -1.96 -10.54 -13.92
C ASP A 150 -3.05 -11.55 -14.27
N GLN A 151 -3.52 -12.32 -13.29
CA GLN A 151 -4.60 -13.31 -13.47
C GLN A 151 -6.00 -12.70 -13.41
N SER A 152 -6.14 -11.45 -12.97
CA SER A 152 -7.45 -10.82 -12.76
C SER A 152 -7.86 -9.98 -13.96
N GLU A 153 -8.99 -10.32 -14.57
CA GLU A 153 -9.60 -9.56 -15.67
C GLU A 153 -9.79 -8.08 -15.31
N VAL A 154 -10.14 -7.76 -14.05
CA VAL A 154 -10.34 -6.37 -13.62
C VAL A 154 -9.03 -5.57 -13.65
N PHE A 155 -7.92 -6.15 -13.19
CA PHE A 155 -6.61 -5.49 -13.25
C PHE A 155 -6.07 -5.43 -14.67
N ARG A 156 -6.32 -6.47 -15.48
CA ARG A 156 -5.98 -6.51 -16.91
C ARG A 156 -6.71 -5.40 -17.66
N ILE A 157 -8.04 -5.29 -17.53
CA ILE A 157 -8.86 -4.23 -18.15
C ILE A 157 -8.44 -2.85 -17.64
N ALA A 158 -8.10 -2.72 -16.35
CA ALA A 158 -7.55 -1.50 -15.78
C ALA A 158 -6.14 -1.12 -16.29
N MET A 159 -5.47 -2.00 -17.02
CA MET A 159 -4.14 -1.77 -17.57
C MET A 159 -4.14 -1.53 -19.07
N GLY A 160 -5.00 -2.19 -19.83
CA GLY A 160 -4.90 -2.14 -21.29
C GLY A 160 -5.62 -0.98 -21.95
N THR A 161 -5.15 -0.71 -23.15
CA THR A 161 -5.63 0.30 -24.06
C THR A 161 -6.86 -0.18 -24.81
N HIS A 162 -7.93 0.61 -24.82
CA HIS A 162 -9.07 0.41 -25.69
C HIS A 162 -8.88 1.22 -26.97
N LEU A 163 -8.94 0.55 -28.13
CA LEU A 163 -9.00 1.17 -29.46
C LEU A 163 -10.47 1.40 -29.81
N TYR A 164 -10.90 2.65 -29.96
CA TYR A 164 -12.16 2.97 -30.65
C TYR A 164 -11.83 3.28 -32.11
N SER A 165 -12.28 2.43 -33.04
CA SER A 165 -12.36 2.77 -34.46
C SER A 165 -13.75 3.38 -34.73
N LEU A 166 -13.88 4.70 -34.53
CA LEU A 166 -15.10 5.41 -34.97
C LEU A 166 -15.09 5.51 -36.51
N PHE A 167 -15.81 4.61 -37.18
CA PHE A 167 -16.17 4.74 -38.59
C PHE A 167 -17.19 5.89 -38.75
N ASN A 168 -16.73 7.14 -38.72
CA ASN A 168 -17.53 8.26 -39.22
C ASN A 168 -17.25 8.43 -40.72
N LEU A 169 -18.32 8.75 -41.47
CA LEU A 169 -18.53 8.72 -42.93
C LEU A 169 -17.54 9.52 -43.82
N ARG A 170 -16.31 9.77 -43.36
CA ARG A 170 -15.33 10.66 -44.00
C ARG A 170 -13.89 10.16 -43.94
N ASN A 171 -13.67 8.83 -43.98
CA ASN A 171 -12.35 8.18 -44.18
C ASN A 171 -11.19 8.79 -43.36
N LEU A 172 -11.44 9.18 -42.12
CA LEU A 172 -10.42 9.58 -41.18
C LEU A 172 -10.40 8.55 -40.06
N ILE A 173 -9.40 7.67 -40.08
CA ILE A 173 -9.12 6.76 -38.97
C ILE A 173 -8.59 7.61 -37.83
N ILE A 174 -9.43 7.94 -36.84
CA ILE A 174 -8.98 8.53 -35.59
C ILE A 174 -8.78 7.36 -34.61
N SER A 175 -7.56 6.83 -34.54
CA SER A 175 -7.18 5.86 -33.50
C SER A 175 -7.04 6.63 -32.18
N ILE A 176 -8.09 6.64 -31.36
CA ILE A 176 -7.97 7.28 -30.04
C ILE A 176 -7.51 6.24 -29.03
N GLU A 177 -6.24 6.31 -28.64
CA GLU A 177 -5.66 5.51 -27.57
C GLU A 177 -6.18 5.97 -26.20
N TYR A 178 -7.12 5.23 -25.63
CA TYR A 178 -7.55 5.41 -24.25
C TYR A 178 -7.07 4.26 -23.37
N PRO A 179 -6.03 4.46 -22.55
CA PRO A 179 -5.81 3.66 -21.39
C PRO A 179 -6.79 4.11 -20.31
N VAL A 180 -7.61 3.19 -19.81
CA VAL A 180 -8.35 3.39 -18.56
C VAL A 180 -7.29 3.20 -17.48
N LEU A 181 -6.71 4.23 -16.88
CA LEU A 181 -7.29 4.78 -15.64
C LEU A 181 -6.65 6.09 -15.15
N HIS A 182 -5.66 6.67 -15.85
CA HIS A 182 -5.15 7.98 -15.47
C HIS A 182 -4.79 8.80 -16.71
N PRO A 183 -5.52 9.90 -17.00
CA PRO A 183 -5.33 10.72 -18.21
C PRO A 183 -3.87 11.18 -18.45
N ARG A 184 -3.02 11.18 -17.42
CA ARG A 184 -1.63 11.66 -17.47
C ARG A 184 -0.56 10.59 -17.72
N HIS A 185 -0.82 9.30 -17.48
CA HIS A 185 0.26 8.29 -17.38
C HIS A 185 0.33 7.30 -18.54
N LYS A 186 -0.80 6.83 -19.09
CA LYS A 186 -0.91 6.01 -20.31
C LYS A 186 0.15 4.88 -20.45
N LEU A 187 0.39 4.36 -21.67
CA LEU A 187 1.48 3.43 -22.01
C LEU A 187 2.87 3.97 -21.63
N ARG A 188 3.03 5.31 -21.69
CA ARG A 188 4.26 6.01 -21.32
C ARG A 188 4.73 5.72 -19.91
N TYR A 189 3.84 5.33 -18.99
CA TYR A 189 4.25 4.92 -17.66
C TYR A 189 5.07 3.64 -17.70
N PHE A 190 4.60 2.59 -18.38
CA PHE A 190 5.30 1.30 -18.44
C PHE A 190 6.63 1.42 -19.18
N GLU A 191 6.67 2.20 -20.26
CA GLU A 191 7.91 2.54 -20.97
C GLU A 191 8.90 3.27 -20.04
N LYS A 192 8.43 4.27 -19.28
CA LYS A 192 9.27 5.02 -18.32
C LYS A 192 9.67 4.20 -17.10
N ALA A 193 8.83 3.26 -16.68
CA ALA A 193 9.10 2.33 -15.60
C ALA A 193 10.06 1.21 -16.03
N GLY A 194 10.46 1.16 -17.31
CA GLY A 194 11.44 0.21 -17.82
C GLY A 194 10.88 -1.20 -18.00
N TRP A 195 9.57 -1.34 -18.19
CA TRP A 195 8.98 -2.64 -18.51
C TRP A 195 9.46 -3.13 -19.87
N GLN A 196 9.62 -4.46 -19.99
CA GLN A 196 10.00 -5.08 -21.25
C GLN A 196 8.89 -4.88 -22.31
N ALA A 197 9.28 -4.63 -23.56
CA ALA A 197 8.35 -4.41 -24.66
C ALA A 197 7.36 -5.58 -24.81
N ASP A 198 7.86 -6.81 -24.68
CA ASP A 198 7.04 -8.04 -24.76
C ASP A 198 5.93 -8.07 -23.71
N TRP A 199 6.18 -7.57 -22.50
CA TRP A 199 5.19 -7.50 -21.42
C TRP A 199 4.14 -6.42 -21.68
N ILE A 200 4.56 -5.31 -22.26
CA ILE A 200 3.66 -4.23 -22.68
C ILE A 200 2.73 -4.74 -23.80
N ASP A 201 3.25 -5.50 -24.75
CA ASP A 201 2.48 -6.06 -25.85
C ASP A 201 1.56 -7.21 -25.40
N GLU A 202 1.99 -8.04 -24.46
CA GLU A 202 1.15 -9.04 -23.82
C GLU A 202 -0.02 -8.38 -23.08
N ALA A 203 0.23 -7.34 -22.29
CA ALA A 203 -0.84 -6.58 -21.61
C ALA A 203 -1.86 -5.98 -22.60
N LYS A 204 -1.41 -5.49 -23.77
CA LYS A 204 -2.31 -5.02 -24.85
C LYS A 204 -3.17 -6.16 -25.41
N SER A 205 -2.55 -7.28 -25.77
CA SER A 205 -3.23 -8.45 -26.36
C SER A 205 -4.30 -8.99 -25.42
N ILE A 206 -3.95 -9.07 -24.14
CA ILE A 206 -4.83 -9.48 -23.05
C ILE A 206 -6.10 -8.62 -23.00
N VAL A 207 -5.98 -7.31 -23.09
CA VAL A 207 -7.15 -6.42 -23.00
C VAL A 207 -7.99 -6.41 -24.26
N GLN A 208 -7.35 -6.48 -25.43
CA GLN A 208 -8.09 -6.65 -26.68
C GLN A 208 -8.94 -7.92 -26.63
N THR A 209 -8.36 -9.02 -26.13
CA THR A 209 -9.07 -10.31 -25.98
C THR A 209 -10.27 -10.20 -25.04
N GLU A 210 -10.12 -9.57 -23.86
CA GLU A 210 -11.25 -9.43 -22.93
C GLU A 210 -12.33 -8.46 -23.44
N PHE A 211 -11.93 -7.41 -24.17
CA PHE A 211 -12.87 -6.50 -24.84
C PHE A 211 -13.68 -7.25 -25.90
N ASP A 212 -13.01 -7.99 -26.78
CA ASP A 212 -13.65 -8.76 -27.83
C ASP A 212 -14.63 -9.81 -27.25
N ARG A 213 -14.26 -10.40 -26.12
CA ARG A 213 -15.08 -11.37 -25.39
C ARG A 213 -16.32 -10.75 -24.73
N SER A 214 -16.18 -9.59 -24.09
CA SER A 214 -17.20 -9.06 -23.16
C SER A 214 -18.01 -7.90 -23.71
N TYR A 215 -17.47 -7.15 -24.68
CA TYR A 215 -18.03 -5.88 -25.14
C TYR A 215 -18.22 -5.79 -26.65
N ALA A 216 -17.41 -6.48 -27.47
CA ALA A 216 -17.52 -6.35 -28.94
C ALA A 216 -18.86 -6.85 -29.51
N SER A 217 -19.59 -7.73 -28.81
CA SER A 217 -20.93 -8.16 -29.20
C SER A 217 -22.04 -7.16 -28.85
N LEU A 218 -21.81 -6.25 -27.89
CA LEU A 218 -22.79 -5.23 -27.49
C LEU A 218 -22.94 -4.11 -28.54
N ASP A 219 -21.91 -3.90 -29.37
CA ASP A 219 -21.97 -2.94 -30.48
C ASP A 219 -22.87 -3.42 -31.63
N ALA A 220 -23.21 -4.71 -31.70
CA ALA A 220 -24.09 -5.25 -32.74
C ALA A 220 -25.59 -5.11 -32.42
N ASP A 221 -25.96 -5.03 -31.13
CA ASP A 221 -27.36 -4.95 -30.67
C ASP A 221 -27.80 -3.53 -30.27
N TRP A 222 -26.88 -2.58 -30.12
CA TRP A 222 -27.23 -1.18 -29.87
C TRP A 222 -27.64 -0.46 -31.18
N ALA A 223 -28.90 -0.65 -31.58
CA ALA A 223 -29.57 0.32 -32.42
C ALA A 223 -29.79 1.60 -31.58
N ALA A 224 -28.92 2.60 -31.76
CA ALA A 224 -29.07 3.89 -31.09
C ALA A 224 -30.51 4.42 -31.29
N PRO A 225 -31.29 4.66 -30.22
CA PRO A 225 -32.59 5.30 -30.38
C PRO A 225 -32.39 6.66 -31.04
N ALA A 226 -33.22 6.96 -32.04
CA ALA A 226 -33.15 8.19 -32.82
C ALA A 226 -32.99 9.41 -31.90
N PRO A 227 -32.12 10.37 -32.24
CA PRO A 227 -31.81 11.49 -31.35
C PRO A 227 -33.07 12.32 -31.11
N THR A 228 -33.66 12.18 -29.92
CA THR A 228 -34.69 13.09 -29.43
C THR A 228 -34.00 14.43 -29.20
N LYS A 229 -34.31 15.43 -30.02
CA LYS A 229 -33.87 16.82 -29.81
C LYS A 229 -34.37 17.31 -28.47
N VAL A 230 -33.52 17.28 -27.44
CA VAL A 230 -33.75 18.04 -26.21
C VAL A 230 -33.15 19.42 -26.44
N PHE A 231 -34.02 20.40 -26.73
CA PHE A 231 -33.66 21.81 -26.68
C PHE A 231 -33.44 22.20 -25.22
N PHE A 232 -32.19 22.38 -24.81
CA PHE A 232 -31.89 23.22 -23.66
C PHE A 232 -31.71 24.65 -24.18
N LEU A 233 -32.74 25.47 -23.96
CA LEU A 233 -32.57 26.93 -23.93
C LEU A 233 -31.72 27.26 -22.69
N PHE A 234 -30.75 28.15 -22.88
CA PHE A 234 -29.85 28.68 -21.85
C PHE A 234 -30.58 29.15 -20.59
#